data_AF-A0A528FGE9-F1
#
_entry.id   AF-A0A528FGE9-F1
#
_cell.length_a   1.000
_cell.length_b   1.000
_cell.length_c   1.000
_cell.angle_alpha   90.00
_cell.angle_beta   90.00
_cell.angle_gamma   90.00
#
_symmetry.space_group_name_H-M   'P 1'
#
loop_
_entity.id
_entity.type
_entity.pdbx_description
1 polymer ?
#
loop_
_entity_poly.entity_id
_entity_poly.type
_entity_poly.pdbx_seq_one_letter_code
_entity_poly.pdbx_strand_id
1 'polypeptide(L)'
;MAKNTICLWYDKDAEAAARFYSEIFPDSVVSAVHRAPSDYPAGKEGDVLTVEFTVAGLPCIGLNGGPEFKHNEAFSFQIATDDQEETDRYW
;
A
#
# COMPACT_ATOMS: atom_id res chain seq x y z
N MET A 1 1.81 -8.21 -15.10
CA MET A 1 0.84 -7.53 -14.21
C MET A 1 -0.24 -8.51 -13.81
N ALA A 2 -0.67 -8.46 -12.55
CA ALA A 2 -1.79 -9.25 -12.08
C ALA A 2 -3.06 -8.89 -12.85
N LYS A 3 -3.99 -9.84 -13.01
CA LYS A 3 -5.28 -9.57 -13.66
C LYS A 3 -6.16 -8.62 -12.85
N ASN A 4 -5.95 -8.54 -11.54
CA ASN A 4 -6.62 -7.64 -10.61
C ASN A 4 -5.61 -7.13 -9.58
N THR A 5 -5.72 -5.86 -9.17
CA THR A 5 -4.83 -5.20 -8.21
C THR A 5 -5.66 -4.31 -7.29
N ILE A 6 -5.45 -4.42 -5.98
CA ILE A 6 -6.13 -3.57 -4.99
C ILE A 6 -5.48 -2.19 -4.99
N CYS A 7 -6.24 -1.14 -5.27
CA CYS A 7 -5.75 0.24 -5.25
C CYS A 7 -6.11 0.90 -3.92
N LEU A 8 -5.09 1.36 -3.18
CA LEU A 8 -5.23 2.06 -1.90
C LEU A 8 -4.80 3.51 -2.05
N TRP A 9 -5.64 4.43 -1.57
CA TRP A 9 -5.39 5.86 -1.63
C TRP A 9 -4.58 6.33 -0.42
N TYR A 10 -3.50 7.06 -0.66
CA TYR A 10 -2.69 7.71 0.36
C TYR A 10 -2.63 9.21 0.11
N ASP A 11 -2.41 9.98 1.19
CA ASP A 11 -2.13 11.40 1.07
C ASP A 11 -0.79 11.62 0.33
N LYS A 12 0.31 11.07 0.86
CA LYS A 12 1.67 11.21 0.30
C LYS A 12 2.65 10.07 0.62
N ASP A 13 2.29 9.16 1.52
CA ASP A 13 3.22 8.19 2.15
C ASP A 13 3.01 6.74 1.68
N ALA A 14 2.52 6.53 0.44
CA ALA A 14 2.30 5.18 -0.11
C ALA A 14 3.54 4.28 -0.04
N GLU A 15 4.74 4.83 -0.28
CA GLU A 15 5.99 4.04 -0.21
C GLU A 15 6.31 3.60 1.22
N ALA A 16 6.14 4.49 2.20
CA ALA A 16 6.38 4.16 3.60
C ALA A 16 5.39 3.09 4.09
N ALA A 17 4.12 3.21 3.72
CA ALA A 17 3.10 2.21 4.04
C ALA A 17 3.43 0.84 3.39
N ALA A 18 3.79 0.83 2.11
CA ALA A 18 4.17 -0.39 1.39
C ALA A 18 5.37 -1.10 2.03
N ARG A 19 6.39 -0.32 2.45
CA ARG A 19 7.57 -0.85 3.16
C ARG A 19 7.20 -1.42 4.52
N PHE A 20 6.38 -0.69 5.29
CA PHE A 20 5.87 -1.16 6.59
C PHE A 20 5.16 -2.51 6.46
N TYR A 21 4.23 -2.66 5.50
CA TYR A 21 3.55 -3.94 5.30
C TYR A 21 4.51 -5.05 4.87
N SER A 22 5.50 -4.72 4.02
CA SER A 22 6.49 -5.69 3.54
C SER A 22 7.43 -6.18 4.65
N GLU A 23 7.67 -5.36 5.68
CA GLU A 23 8.50 -5.73 6.83
C GLU A 23 7.73 -6.56 7.87
N ILE A 24 6.41 -6.37 7.97
CA ILE A 24 5.57 -6.98 9.01
C ILE A 24 4.96 -8.30 8.57
N PHE A 25 4.37 -8.34 7.37
CA PHE A 25 3.60 -9.48 6.93
C PHE A 25 4.45 -10.42 6.08
N PRO A 26 4.35 -11.75 6.27
CA PRO A 26 4.96 -12.71 5.36
C PRO A 26 4.40 -12.53 3.94
N ASP A 27 5.14 -13.02 2.94
CA ASP A 27 4.77 -12.95 1.52
C ASP A 27 4.38 -11.54 1.05
N SER A 28 5.07 -10.54 1.59
CA SER A 28 4.85 -9.12 1.32
C SER A 28 6.14 -8.47 0.81
N VAL A 29 6.04 -7.65 -0.23
CA VAL A 29 7.20 -7.04 -0.87
C VAL A 29 6.84 -5.80 -1.66
N VAL A 30 7.71 -4.79 -1.65
CA VAL A 30 7.64 -3.65 -2.56
C VAL A 30 8.26 -4.05 -3.90
N SER A 31 7.49 -4.03 -4.98
CA SER A 31 7.96 -4.47 -6.30
C SER A 31 8.42 -3.31 -7.19
N ALA A 32 7.79 -2.14 -7.11
CA ALA A 32 8.16 -0.98 -7.91
C ALA A 32 7.72 0.34 -7.28
N VAL A 33 8.48 1.41 -7.57
CA VAL A 33 8.14 2.79 -7.23
C VAL A 33 8.12 3.60 -8.52
N HIS A 34 6.97 4.19 -8.83
CA HIS A 34 6.77 5.00 -10.03
C HIS A 34 6.64 6.47 -9.65
N ARG A 35 7.47 7.30 -10.29
CA ARG A 35 7.49 8.75 -10.07
C ARG A 35 6.57 9.48 -11.04
N ALA A 36 6.00 10.59 -10.61
CA ALA A 36 5.12 11.42 -11.41
C ALA A 36 5.88 11.96 -12.64
N PRO A 37 5.36 11.81 -13.87
CA PRO A 37 6.01 12.30 -15.08
C PRO A 37 5.80 13.82 -15.31
N SER A 38 4.96 14.46 -14.49
CA SER A 38 4.67 15.89 -14.49
C SER A 38 4.07 16.29 -13.14
N ASP A 39 3.89 17.59 -12.92
CA ASP A 39 3.10 18.09 -11.79
C ASP A 39 1.65 17.55 -11.83
N TYR A 40 1.05 17.40 -10.65
CA TYR A 40 -0.32 16.89 -10.48
C TYR A 40 -1.00 17.55 -9.26
N PRO A 41 -2.32 17.42 -9.07
CA PRO A 41 -3.04 18.18 -8.03
C PRO A 41 -2.50 18.05 -6.61
N ALA A 42 -1.86 16.93 -6.28
CA ALA A 42 -1.36 16.62 -4.94
C ALA A 42 0.18 16.49 -4.85
N GLY A 43 0.93 16.86 -5.90
CA GLY A 43 2.39 16.78 -5.89
C GLY A 43 3.04 17.26 -7.19
N LYS A 44 4.34 17.02 -7.33
CA LYS A 44 5.16 17.55 -8.43
C LYS A 44 5.78 16.47 -9.28
N GLU A 45 6.29 16.85 -10.46
CA GLU A 45 7.14 15.97 -11.26
C GLU A 45 8.28 15.38 -10.42
N GLY A 46 8.51 14.07 -10.54
CA GLY A 46 9.54 13.35 -9.81
C GLY A 46 9.13 12.87 -8.41
N ASP A 47 8.03 13.36 -7.85
CA ASP A 47 7.49 12.81 -6.60
C ASP A 47 7.01 11.37 -6.81
N VAL A 48 6.96 10.58 -5.73
CA VAL A 48 6.39 9.23 -5.80
C VAL A 48 4.88 9.34 -6.04
N LEU A 49 4.42 8.79 -7.15
CA LEU A 49 3.00 8.81 -7.53
C LEU A 49 2.31 7.51 -7.16
N THR A 50 2.89 6.38 -7.58
CA THR A 50 2.35 5.05 -7.24
C THR A 50 3.43 4.09 -6.80
N VAL A 51 3.09 3.18 -5.90
CA VAL A 51 3.96 2.13 -5.41
C VAL A 51 3.27 0.80 -5.61
N GLU A 52 3.90 -0.12 -6.32
CA GLU A 52 3.43 -1.49 -6.44
C GLU A 52 4.01 -2.31 -5.29
N PHE A 53 3.15 -3.06 -4.60
CA PHE A 53 3.57 -3.93 -3.51
C PHE A 53 2.61 -5.11 -3.36
N THR A 54 3.04 -6.11 -2.59
CA THR A 54 2.22 -7.27 -2.21
C THR A 54 2.05 -7.28 -0.70
N VAL A 55 0.86 -7.62 -0.21
CA VAL A 55 0.58 -7.85 1.22
C VAL A 55 -0.02 -9.24 1.38
N ALA A 56 0.65 -10.14 2.10
CA ALA A 56 0.23 -11.53 2.30
C ALA A 56 -0.23 -12.22 1.01
N GLY A 57 0.57 -12.07 -0.06
CA GLY A 57 0.28 -12.63 -1.39
C GLY A 57 -0.73 -11.85 -2.25
N LEU A 58 -1.36 -10.78 -1.74
CA LEU A 58 -2.30 -9.95 -2.51
C LEU A 58 -1.59 -8.79 -3.23
N PRO A 59 -1.73 -8.65 -4.56
CA PRO A 59 -1.14 -7.55 -5.31
C PRO A 59 -1.90 -6.23 -5.05
N CYS A 60 -1.14 -5.21 -4.66
CA CYS A 60 -1.62 -3.89 -4.30
C CYS A 60 -0.89 -2.80 -5.08
N ILE A 61 -1.54 -1.64 -5.20
CA ILE A 61 -0.93 -0.40 -5.64
C ILE A 61 -1.35 0.72 -4.68
N GLY A 62 -0.36 1.45 -4.15
CA GLY A 62 -0.58 2.63 -3.33
C GLY A 62 -0.49 3.86 -4.21
N LEU A 63 -1.51 4.71 -4.20
CA LEU A 63 -1.59 5.95 -4.97
C LEU A 63 -1.48 7.15 -4.04
N ASN A 64 -0.46 7.99 -4.22
CA ASN A 64 -0.34 9.27 -3.56
C ASN A 64 -1.22 10.31 -4.25
N GLY A 65 -2.45 10.48 -3.76
CA GLY A 65 -3.46 11.35 -4.37
C GLY A 65 -3.85 12.57 -3.53
N GLY A 66 -3.24 12.76 -2.36
CA GLY A 66 -3.57 13.87 -1.46
C GLY A 66 -4.72 13.55 -0.48
N PRO A 67 -5.17 14.53 0.32
CA PRO A 67 -6.03 14.29 1.49
C PRO A 67 -7.53 14.17 1.17
N GLU A 68 -7.91 14.15 -0.10
CA GLU A 68 -9.31 14.22 -0.57
C GLU A 68 -10.15 13.02 -0.10
N PHE A 69 -9.59 11.81 -0.19
CA PHE A 69 -10.28 10.58 0.18
C PHE A 69 -9.70 9.99 1.46
N LYS A 70 -10.60 9.52 2.34
CA LYS A 70 -10.25 8.89 3.60
C LYS A 70 -10.73 7.44 3.61
N HIS A 71 -9.87 6.57 4.10
CA HIS A 71 -10.27 5.20 4.41
C HIS A 71 -11.38 5.18 5.46
N ASN A 72 -12.22 4.16 5.36
CA ASN A 72 -13.21 3.79 6.35
C ASN A 72 -13.37 2.27 6.33
N GLU A 73 -14.23 1.76 7.20
CA GLU A 73 -14.45 0.34 7.44
C GLU A 73 -15.11 -0.40 6.26
N ALA A 74 -15.55 0.31 5.22
CA ALA A 74 -16.10 -0.33 4.02
C ALA A 74 -15.06 -1.15 3.25
N PHE A 75 -13.76 -0.91 3.49
CA PHE A 75 -12.67 -1.76 3.02
C PHE A 75 -11.75 -2.14 4.19
N SER A 76 -11.39 -3.41 4.27
CA SER A 76 -10.40 -3.91 5.23
C SER A 76 -9.63 -5.10 4.65
N PHE A 77 -8.41 -5.29 5.14
CA PHE A 77 -7.73 -6.57 5.05
C PHE A 77 -8.05 -7.38 6.30
N GLN A 78 -8.33 -8.66 6.09
CA GLN A 78 -8.42 -9.63 7.17
C GLN A 78 -7.22 -10.57 7.04
N ILE A 79 -6.35 -10.56 8.04
CA ILE A 79 -5.21 -11.48 8.15
C ILE A 79 -5.64 -12.63 9.05
N ALA A 80 -5.63 -13.85 8.50
CA ALA A 80 -5.79 -15.05 9.30
C ALA A 80 -4.46 -15.34 10.01
N THR A 81 -4.54 -15.69 11.29
CA THR A 81 -3.39 -16.07 12.11
C THR A 81 -3.54 -17.50 12.58
N ASP A 82 -2.41 -18.21 12.70
CA ASP A 82 -2.41 -19.62 13.09
C ASP A 82 -2.44 -19.80 14.62
N ASP A 83 -1.93 -18.82 15.37
CA ASP A 83 -1.89 -18.84 16.83
C ASP A 83 -1.95 -17.43 17.49
N GLN A 84 -1.92 -17.42 18.82
CA GLN A 84 -1.99 -16.20 19.62
C GLN A 84 -0.71 -15.36 19.52
N GLU A 85 0.47 -15.98 19.38
CA GLU A 85 1.74 -15.24 19.28
C GLU A 85 1.78 -14.44 17.98
N GLU A 86 1.31 -15.02 16.88
CA GLU A 86 1.18 -14.32 15.60
C GLU A 86 0.13 -13.19 15.69
N THR A 87 -1.00 -13.45 16.35
CA THR A 87 -2.02 -12.43 16.60
C THR A 87 -1.44 -11.23 17.38
N ASP A 88 -0.67 -11.51 18.43
CA ASP A 88 -0.04 -10.48 19.27
C ASP A 88 1.11 -9.75 18.53
N ARG A 89 1.75 -10.39 17.55
CA ARG A 89 2.80 -9.75 16.74
C ARG A 89 2.23 -8.73 15.75
N TYR A 90 1.04 -8.98 15.20
CA TYR A 90 0.42 -8.11 14.22
C TYR A 90 -0.42 -6.97 14.83
N TRP A 91 -0.74 -7.04 16.12
CA TRP A 91 -1.60 -6.09 16.83
C TRP A 91 -0.85 -5.29 17.90
#